data_AF-A0A6N7AIK2-F1
#
_entry.id   AF-A0A6N7AIK2-F1
#
_cell.length_a   1.000
_cell.length_b   1.000
_cell.length_c   1.000
_cell.angle_alpha   90.00
_cell.angle_beta   90.00
_cell.angle_gamma   90.00
#
_symmetry.space_group_name_H-M   'P 1'
#
loop_
_entity.id
_entity.type
_entity.pdbx_description
1 polymer ?
#
loop_
_entity_poly.entity_id
_entity_poly.type
_entity_poly.pdbx_seq_one_letter_code
_entity_poly.pdbx_strand_id
1 'polypeptide(L)' 'MICPSTTPQFPSNWELSAARATGVVRSLIGFGVFADRMRALGFADIAPKVSNRAPDGTPLPRSQEINRRIAVRIYPR' A
#
# COMPACT_ATOMS: atom_id res chain seq x y z
N MET A 1 14.62 -11.33 -5.91
CA MET A 1 13.31 -11.98 -5.68
C MET A 1 12.84 -11.59 -4.28
N ILE A 2 11.79 -10.77 -4.18
CA ILE A 2 11.41 -10.10 -2.93
C ILE A 2 10.46 -11.03 -2.17
N CYS A 3 10.82 -11.44 -0.96
CA CYS A 3 9.97 -12.28 -0.11
C CYS A 3 8.64 -11.57 0.18
N PRO A 4 7.49 -12.11 -0.26
CA PRO A 4 6.20 -11.51 0.03
C PRO A 4 5.87 -11.71 1.50
N SER A 5 5.20 -10.73 2.10
CA SER A 5 4.43 -10.95 3.33
C SER A 5 3.14 -11.67 2.94
N THR A 6 3.26 -12.96 2.60
CA THR A 6 2.16 -13.79 2.16
C THR A 6 1.36 -14.25 3.37
N THR A 7 0.14 -13.75 3.51
CA THR A 7 -0.85 -14.39 4.40
C THR A 7 -1.78 -15.25 3.56
N PRO A 8 -2.44 -16.28 4.12
CA PRO A 8 -3.39 -17.11 3.38
C PRO A 8 -4.51 -16.31 2.70
N GLN A 9 -4.80 -15.12 3.24
CA GLN A 9 -5.81 -14.19 2.74
C GLN A 9 -5.29 -13.28 1.62
N PHE A 10 -3.97 -13.06 1.51
CA PHE A 10 -3.34 -12.21 0.51
C PHE A 10 -2.07 -12.89 -0.04
N PRO A 11 -2.19 -13.65 -1.15
CA PRO A 11 -1.07 -14.40 -1.73
C PRO A 11 0.02 -13.52 -2.36
N SER A 12 -0.22 -12.22 -2.51
CA SER A 12 0.77 -11.26 -2.98
C SER A 12 0.68 -9.91 -2.27
N ASN A 13 1.82 -9.20 -2.20
CA ASN A 13 1.84 -7.81 -1.75
C ASN A 13 0.99 -6.90 -2.66
N TRP A 14 0.75 -7.30 -3.91
CA TRP A 14 -0.20 -6.65 -4.82
C TRP A 14 -1.63 -6.72 -4.31
N GLU A 15 -2.10 -7.91 -3.95
CA GLU A 15 -3.44 -8.11 -3.41
C GLU A 15 -3.61 -7.41 -2.06
N LEU A 16 -2.60 -7.51 -1.19
CA LEU A 16 -2.61 -6.80 0.10
C LEU A 16 -2.66 -5.28 -0.10
N SER A 17 -1.89 -4.74 -1.04
CA SER A 17 -1.85 -3.30 -1.33
C SER A 17 -3.16 -2.81 -1.92
N ALA A 18 -3.77 -3.57 -2.84
CA ALA A 18 -5.06 -3.26 -3.42
C ALA A 18 -6.18 -3.31 -2.36
N ALA A 19 -6.20 -4.35 -1.52
CA ALA A 19 -7.18 -4.50 -0.44
C ALA A 19 -7.13 -3.33 0.56
N ARG A 20 -5.93 -2.88 0.95
CA ARG A 20 -5.75 -1.71 1.84
C ARG A 20 -6.26 -0.43 1.18
N ALA A 21 -5.93 -0.19 -0.08
CA ALA A 21 -6.40 0.99 -0.81
C ALA A 21 -7.93 1.02 -0.91
N THR A 22 -8.55 -0.12 -1.24
CA THR A 22 -10.01 -0.26 -1.30
C THR A 22 -10.66 -0.07 0.07
N GLY A 23 -10.04 -0.56 1.14
CA GLY A 23 -10.48 -0.34 2.51
C GLY A 23 -10.58 1.15 2.86
N VAL A 24 -9.57 1.95 2.50
CA VAL A 24 -9.59 3.40 2.71
C VAL A 24 -10.68 4.08 1.89
N VAL A 25 -10.84 3.72 0.61
CA VAL A 25 -11.95 4.26 -0.21
C VAL A 25 -13.30 3.95 0.44
N ARG A 26 -13.51 2.72 0.92
CA ARG A 26 -14.76 2.34 1.59
C ARG A 26 -14.99 3.14 2.88
N SER A 27 -13.95 3.41 3.66
CA SER A 27 -14.04 4.30 4.82
C SER A 27 -14.42 5.73 4.42
N LEU A 28 -13.81 6.28 3.37
CA LEU A 28 -14.12 7.63 2.87
C LEU A 28 -15.56 7.74 2.33
N ILE A 29 -16.06 6.70 1.67
CA ILE A 29 -17.49 6.62 1.29
C ILE A 29 -18.37 6.68 2.55
N GLY A 30 -18.00 5.96 3.61
CA GLY A 30 -18.69 6.02 4.90
C GLY A 30 -18.70 7.41 5.55
N PHE A 31 -17.70 8.25 5.26
CA PHE A 31 -17.65 9.65 5.69
C PHE A 31 -18.38 10.63 4.74
N GLY A 32 -19.06 10.13 3.70
CA GLY A 32 -19.85 10.95 2.77
C GLY A 32 -19.09 11.47 1.55
N VAL A 33 -17.88 10.97 1.28
CA VAL A 33 -17.16 11.29 0.03
C VAL A 33 -17.75 10.48 -1.12
N PHE A 34 -18.13 11.16 -2.21
CA PHE A 34 -18.74 10.49 -3.36
C PHE A 34 -17.77 9.54 -4.08
N ALA A 35 -18.23 8.30 -4.34
CA ALA A 35 -17.42 7.25 -4.94
C ALA A 35 -16.92 7.58 -6.36
N ASP A 36 -17.68 8.36 -7.14
CA ASP A 36 -17.29 8.78 -8.50
C ASP A 36 -16.02 9.64 -8.53
N ARG A 37 -15.67 10.25 -7.38
CA ARG A 37 -14.49 11.11 -7.23
C ARG A 37 -13.26 10.36 -6.75
N MET A 38 -13.36 9.04 -6.54
CA MET A 38 -12.31 8.25 -5.90
C MET A 38 -11.77 7.16 -6.82
N ARG A 39 -10.47 6.88 -6.69
CA ARG A 39 -9.79 5.76 -7.34
C ARG A 39 -8.88 5.08 -6.32
N ALA A 40 -8.99 3.76 -6.18
CA ALA A 40 -8.10 2.94 -5.36
C ALA A 40 -7.01 2.33 -6.26
N LEU A 41 -5.74 2.48 -5.89
CA LEU A 41 -4.60 1.90 -6.59
C LEU A 41 -3.67 1.21 -5.58
N GLY A 42 -3.24 0.00 -5.89
CA GLY A 42 -2.23 -0.75 -5.13
C GLY A 42 -0.89 -0.71 -5.86
N PHE A 43 0.19 -0.33 -5.17
CA PHE A 43 1.53 -0.18 -5.75
C PHE A 43 2.51 -1.26 -5.26
N ALA A 44 2.11 -2.11 -4.33
CA ALA A 44 2.96 -3.16 -3.74
C ALA A 44 4.37 -2.61 -3.40
N ASP A 45 5.40 -3.20 -3.98
CA ASP A 45 6.82 -2.88 -3.74
C ASP A 45 7.46 -2.04 -4.87
N ILE A 46 6.68 -1.47 -5.80
CA ILE A 46 7.25 -0.81 -6.99
C ILE A 46 7.78 0.61 -6.73
N ALA A 47 7.43 1.21 -5.60
CA ALA A 47 7.86 2.57 -5.22
C ALA A 47 8.18 2.71 -3.72
N PRO A 48 9.19 1.97 -3.21
CA PRO A 48 9.62 2.12 -1.82
C PRO A 48 10.26 3.52 -1.63
N LYS A 49 9.99 4.15 -0.48
CA LYS A 49 10.59 5.47 -0.13
C LYS A 49 12.03 5.30 0.36
N VAL A 50 12.31 4.16 0.98
CA VAL A 50 13.62 3.75 1.47
C VAL A 50 13.85 2.28 1.13
N SER A 51 15.10 1.84 0.95
CA SER A 51 15.36 0.42 0.70
C SER A 51 14.86 -0.44 1.88
N ASN A 52 14.05 -1.46 1.59
CA ASN A 52 13.56 -2.43 2.58
C ASN A 52 14.68 -3.33 3.14
N ARG A 53 15.85 -3.35 2.48
CA ARG A 53 16.99 -4.20 2.80
C ARG A 53 18.29 -3.41 2.77
N ALA A 54 19.22 -3.81 3.62
CA ALA A 54 20.61 -3.39 3.52
C ALA A 54 21.29 -4.01 2.28
N PRO A 55 22.48 -3.54 1.87
CA PRO A 55 23.18 -4.05 0.67
C PRO A 55 23.48 -5.55 0.72
N ASP A 56 23.59 -6.11 1.93
CA ASP A 56 23.78 -7.54 2.23
C ASP A 56 22.47 -8.36 2.15
N GLY A 57 21.33 -7.71 1.84
CA GLY A 57 20.02 -8.34 1.76
C GLY A 57 19.29 -8.45 3.10
N THR A 58 19.87 -7.98 4.20
CA THR A 58 19.27 -8.03 5.54
C THR A 58 18.03 -7.14 5.58
N PRO A 59 16.84 -7.65 6.00
CA PRO A 59 15.64 -6.83 6.13
C PRO A 59 15.86 -5.75 7.18
N LEU A 60 15.51 -4.50 6.85
CA LEU A 60 15.60 -3.36 7.76
C LEU A 60 14.20 -3.06 8.33
N PRO A 61 13.89 -3.45 9.58
CA PRO A 61 12.54 -3.30 10.15
C PRO A 61 12.05 -1.85 10.14
N ARG A 62 12.95 -0.91 10.46
CA ARG A 62 12.67 0.54 10.42
C ARG A 62 12.30 1.02 9.01
N SER A 63 12.98 0.54 7.98
CA SER A 63 12.66 0.88 6.59
C SER A 63 11.33 0.30 6.14
N GLN A 64 11.02 -0.92 6.57
CA GLN A 64 9.74 -1.57 6.29
C GLN A 64 8.57 -0.82 6.92
N GLU A 65 8.73 -0.33 8.15
CA GLU A 65 7.73 0.51 8.80
C GLU A 65 7.48 1.81 8.03
N ILE A 66 8.54 2.49 7.59
CA ILE A 66 8.45 3.70 6.76
C ILE A 66 7.73 3.43 5.41
N ASN A 67 7.90 2.24 4.85
CA ASN A 67 7.30 1.88 3.56
C ASN A 67 5.84 1.43 3.66
N ARG A 68 5.33 1.05 4.84
CA ARG A 68 3.92 0.71 5.08
C ARG A 68 3.04 1.96 5.12
N ARG A 69 2.85 2.62 3.98
CA ARG A 69 2.08 3.87 3.86
C ARG A 69 0.92 3.75 2.87
N ILE A 70 -0.12 4.56 3.11
CA ILE A 70 -1.18 4.85 2.15
C ILE A 70 -1.06 6.33 1.78
N ALA A 71 -1.02 6.63 0.48
CA ALA A 71 -0.96 8.01 -0.01
C ALA A 71 -2.29 8.39 -0.63
N VAL A 72 -2.91 9.46 -0.13
CA VAL A 72 -4.13 10.05 -0.71
C VAL A 72 -3.72 11.28 -1.49
N ARG A 73 -4.02 11.32 -2.79
CA ARG A 73 -3.79 12.47 -3.66
C ARG A 73 -5.14 13.08 -4.03
N ILE A 74 -5.31 14.36 -3.71
CA ILE A 74 -6.52 15.12 -4.00
C ILE A 74 -6.18 16.07 -5.15
N TYR A 75 -6.96 15.98 -6.22
CA TYR A 75 -6.82 16.87 -7.38
C TYR A 75 -8.03 17.82 -7.37
N PRO A 76 -7.81 19.15 -7.38
CA PRO A 76 -8.89 20.09 -7.61
C PRO A 76 -9.44 19.86 -9.02
N ARG A 77 -10.77 20.02 -9.16
CA ARG A 77 -11.45 19.94 -10.44
C ARG A 77 -11.49 21.30 -11.12
#